data_AF-X1S8U5-F1
#
_entry.id   AF-X1S8U5-F1
#
_cell.length_a   1.000
_cell.length_b   1.000
_cell.length_c   1.000
_cell.angle_alpha   90.00
_cell.angle_beta   90.00
_cell.angle_gamma   90.00
#
_symmetry.space_group_name_H-M   'P 1'
#
loop_
_entity.id
_entity.type
_entity.pdbx_description
1 polymer ?
#
loop_
_entity_poly.entity_id
_entity_poly.type
_entity_poly.pdbx_seq_one_letter_code
_entity_poly.pdbx_strand_id
1 'polypeptide(L)' 'TELRSNEVFVRINHNIPMGHKFSLKDINKGELVKKYGQIIGITTQDIKTGDWIHTHNLKSYYLEVAKK' A
#
# COMPACT_ATOMS: atom_id res chain seq x y z
N THR A 1 17.26 20.65 -1.89
CA THR A 1 16.89 19.24 -1.67
C THR A 1 16.92 18.54 -3.01
N GLU A 2 17.90 17.67 -3.25
CA GLU A 2 17.92 16.84 -4.45
C GLU A 2 16.98 15.64 -4.27
N LEU A 3 16.05 15.45 -5.20
CA LEU A 3 15.26 14.24 -5.32
C LEU A 3 15.96 13.33 -6.34
N ARG A 4 16.65 12.29 -5.86
CA ARG A 4 17.08 11.18 -6.71
C ARG A 4 15.91 10.20 -6.84
N SER A 5 15.31 10.15 -8.03
CA SER A 5 14.37 9.11 -8.41
C SER A 5 15.13 8.05 -9.19
N ASN A 6 15.27 6.85 -8.64
CA ASN A 6 15.66 5.69 -9.45
C ASN A 6 14.43 5.27 -10.27
N GLU A 7 14.62 4.95 -11.55
CA GLU A 7 13.57 4.29 -12.32
C GLU A 7 13.30 2.91 -11.71
N VAL A 8 12.03 2.61 -11.43
CA VAL A 8 11.60 1.32 -10.90
C VAL A 8 10.50 0.78 -11.81
N PHE A 9 10.74 -0.40 -12.37
CA PHE A 9 9.73 -1.13 -13.14
C PHE A 9 8.98 -2.08 -12.19
N VAL A 10 7.66 -1.96 -12.15
CA VAL A 10 6.79 -2.84 -11.36
C VAL A 10 5.79 -3.52 -12.29
N ARG A 11 5.77 -4.86 -12.27
CA ARG A 11 4.73 -5.65 -12.93
C ARG A 11 3.49 -5.68 -12.06
N ILE A 12 2.34 -5.38 -12.63
CA ILE A 12 1.05 -5.44 -11.92
C ILE A 12 0.51 -6.88 -11.95
N ASN A 13 0.17 -7.43 -10.79
CA ASN A 13 -0.23 -8.83 -10.66
C ASN A 13 -1.74 -9.07 -10.87
N HIS A 14 -2.55 -8.02 -10.76
CA HIS A 14 -4.01 -8.09 -10.80
C HIS A 14 -4.60 -6.86 -11.52
N ASN A 15 -5.83 -6.93 -12.02
CA ASN A 15 -6.49 -5.72 -12.50
C ASN A 15 -6.73 -4.75 -11.33
N ILE A 16 -6.28 -3.49 -11.49
CA ILE A 16 -6.40 -2.45 -10.46
C ILE A 16 -7.28 -1.33 -11.01
N PRO A 17 -8.44 -1.05 -10.40
CA PRO A 17 -9.27 0.06 -10.84
C PRO A 17 -8.55 1.40 -10.69
N MET A 18 -8.88 2.36 -11.56
CA MET A 18 -8.31 3.70 -11.54
C MET A 18 -8.46 4.34 -10.15
N GLY A 19 -7.41 5.02 -9.67
CA GLY A 19 -7.41 5.69 -8.37
C GLY A 19 -7.04 4.80 -7.18
N HIS A 20 -6.87 3.49 -7.38
CA HIS A 20 -6.38 2.59 -6.34
C HIS A 20 -4.85 2.55 -6.26
N LYS A 21 -4.35 1.88 -5.20
CA LYS A 21 -2.93 1.79 -4.87
C LYS A 21 -2.39 0.41 -5.21
N PHE A 22 -1.12 0.31 -5.54
CA PHE A 22 -0.40 -0.96 -5.61
C PHE A 22 0.89 -0.88 -4.78
N SER A 23 1.47 -2.03 -4.46
CA SER A 23 2.71 -2.08 -3.68
C SER A 23 3.94 -1.84 -4.55
N LEU A 24 4.89 -1.01 -4.07
CA LEU A 24 6.19 -0.80 -4.72
C LEU A 24 7.28 -1.77 -4.23
N LYS A 25 6.98 -2.58 -3.21
CA LYS A 25 7.86 -3.59 -2.63
C LYS A 25 7.06 -4.71 -1.98
N ASP A 26 7.71 -5.79 -1.58
CA ASP A 26 7.06 -6.78 -0.73
C ASP A 26 6.79 -6.19 0.66
N ILE A 27 5.63 -6.52 1.23
CA ILE A 27 5.18 -6.08 2.54
C ILE A 27 4.60 -7.31 3.25
N ASN A 28 5.19 -7.67 4.39
CA ASN A 28 4.70 -8.81 5.17
C ASN A 28 3.40 -8.45 5.89
N LYS A 29 2.62 -9.45 6.28
CA LYS A 29 1.47 -9.30 7.17
C LYS A 29 1.87 -8.60 8.47
N GLY A 30 1.06 -7.64 8.92
CA GLY A 30 1.30 -6.90 10.16
C GLY A 30 2.24 -5.70 10.00
N GLU A 31 2.77 -5.42 8.81
CA GLU A 31 3.58 -4.24 8.57
C GLU A 31 2.74 -2.98 8.34
N LEU A 32 3.30 -1.83 8.75
CA LEU A 32 2.67 -0.53 8.56
C LEU A 32 2.86 -0.04 7.13
N VAL A 33 1.76 0.35 6.48
CA VAL A 33 1.80 0.92 5.12
C VAL A 33 1.85 2.44 5.20
N LYS A 34 2.78 3.04 4.46
CA LYS A 34 2.93 4.49 4.35
C LYS A 34 2.47 5.00 2.98
N LYS A 35 1.78 6.14 2.98
CA LYS A 35 1.46 6.92 1.79
C LYS A 35 1.68 8.39 2.10
N TYR A 36 2.40 9.12 1.23
CA TYR A 36 2.75 10.53 1.44
C TYR A 36 3.44 10.80 2.79
N GLY A 37 4.30 9.87 3.23
CA GLY A 37 5.01 9.97 4.52
C GLY A 37 4.18 9.62 5.76
N GLN A 38 2.87 9.39 5.63
CA GLN A 38 1.97 9.07 6.75
C GLN A 38 1.60 7.59 6.78
N ILE A 39 1.45 7.04 7.99
CA ILE A 39 0.96 5.66 8.17
C ILE A 39 -0.56 5.65 7.89
N ILE A 40 -0.98 4.82 6.94
CA ILE A 40 -2.38 4.74 6.51
C ILE A 40 -3.11 3.49 7.06
N GLY A 41 -2.37 2.53 7.59
CA GLY A 41 -2.91 1.26 8.08
C GLY A 41 -1.86 0.18 8.28
N ILE A 42 -2.34 -1.03 8.58
CA ILE A 42 -1.55 -2.24 8.79
C ILE A 42 -2.02 -3.35 7.83
N THR A 43 -1.10 -4.08 7.22
CA THR A 43 -1.43 -5.18 6.29
C THR A 43 -2.09 -6.34 7.05
N THR A 44 -3.11 -6.95 6.45
CA THR A 44 -3.82 -8.11 7.03
C THR A 44 -3.31 -9.45 6.51
N GLN A 45 -2.49 -9.41 5.45
CA GLN A 45 -1.85 -10.54 4.78
C GLN A 45 -0.54 -10.08 4.13
N ASP A 46 0.26 -11.02 3.63
CA ASP A 46 1.42 -10.71 2.80
C ASP A 46 0.97 -10.07 1.47
N ILE A 47 1.75 -9.08 1.01
CA ILE A 47 1.50 -8.32 -0.22
C ILE A 47 2.80 -8.31 -1.02
N LYS A 48 2.76 -8.79 -2.26
CA LYS A 48 3.88 -8.73 -3.18
C LYS A 48 3.96 -7.39 -3.90
N THR A 49 5.16 -7.07 -4.35
CA THR A 49 5.37 -5.95 -5.28
C THR A 49 4.42 -6.06 -6.47
N GLY A 50 3.69 -4.98 -6.77
CA GLY A 50 2.68 -4.95 -7.84
C GLY A 50 1.27 -5.41 -7.43
N ASP A 51 1.06 -5.87 -6.20
CA ASP A 51 -0.26 -6.25 -5.72
C ASP A 51 -1.13 -5.03 -5.40
N TRP A 52 -2.44 -5.18 -5.62
CA TRP A 52 -3.45 -4.18 -5.31
C TRP A 52 -3.58 -3.98 -3.79
N ILE A 53 -3.41 -2.76 -3.29
CA ILE A 53 -3.59 -2.43 -1.87
C ILE A 53 -4.95 -1.76 -1.65
N HIS A 54 -5.84 -2.45 -0.96
CA HIS A 54 -7.18 -1.97 -0.60
C HIS A 54 -7.69 -2.59 0.72
N THR A 55 -8.95 -2.38 1.06
CA THR A 55 -9.54 -2.81 2.34
C THR A 55 -9.53 -4.32 2.57
N HIS A 56 -9.41 -5.14 1.51
CA HIS A 56 -9.31 -6.59 1.64
C HIS A 56 -7.97 -7.06 2.23
N ASN A 57 -6.87 -6.32 1.99
CA ASN A 57 -5.53 -6.65 2.46
C ASN A 57 -4.86 -5.58 3.34
N LEU A 58 -5.58 -4.49 3.63
CA LEU A 58 -5.13 -3.39 4.49
C LEU A 58 -6.24 -2.97 5.44
N LYS A 59 -5.97 -3.05 6.74
CA LYS A 59 -6.79 -2.41 7.77
C LYS A 59 -6.39 -0.94 7.87
N SER A 60 -7.20 -0.02 7.36
CA SER A 60 -6.90 1.41 7.38
C SER A 60 -7.18 2.05 8.73
N TYR A 61 -6.28 2.91 9.20
CA TYR A 61 -6.45 3.64 10.46
C TYR A 61 -7.50 4.75 10.36
N TYR A 62 -7.69 5.36 9.19
CA TYR A 62 -8.72 6.39 9.00
C TYR A 62 -10.14 5.85 9.14
N LEU A 63 -10.37 4.61 8.71
CA LEU A 63 -11.69 3.98 8.79
C LEU A 63 -12.03 3.51 10.21
N GLU A 64 -11.03 3.26 11.06
CA GLU A 64 -11.23 2.92 12.46
C GLU A 64 -11.51 4.17 13.30
N VAL A 65 -10.89 5.31 12.96
CA VAL A 65 -11.16 6.59 13.63
C VAL A 65 -12.61 7.04 13.40
N ALA A 66 -13.18 6.78 12.22
CA ALA A 66 -14.56 7.15 11.91
C ALA A 66 -15.64 6.27 12.60
N LYS A 67 -15.25 5.19 13.30
CA LYS A 67 -16.17 4.27 13.99
C LYS A 67 -16.26 4.49 15.51
N LYS A 68 -15.57 5.51 16.03
CA LYS A 68 -15.68 5.98 17.42
C LYS A 68 -16.29 7.37 17.44
#